data_AF-A0A3D5R6Q1-F1
#
_entry.id   AF-A0A3D5R6Q1-F1
#
_cell.length_a   1.000
_cell.length_b   1.000
_cell.length_c   1.000
_cell.angle_alpha   90.00
_cell.angle_beta   90.00
_cell.angle_gamma   90.00
#
_symmetry.space_group_name_H-M   'P 1'
#
loop_
_entity.id
_entity.type
_entity.pdbx_description
1 polymer ?
#
loop_
_entity_poly.entity_id
_entity_poly.type
_entity_poly.pdbx_seq_one_letter_code
_entity_poly.pdbx_strand_id
1 'polypeptide(L)'
;KIDEKDIITDVKFLTFGCGSAIASSSMATELIKGKSVDEAVALTNKAVVEALGGLPKAKVHCSVLAEQAVKSALYDYSQKTGKQIKGIENYKPEDPHEH
;
A
#
# COMPACT_ATOMS: atom_id res chain seq x y z
N LYS A 1 -7.99 4.16 -8.22
CA LYS A 1 -8.24 4.93 -9.46
C LYS A 1 -7.16 6.00 -9.55
N ILE A 2 -6.56 6.15 -10.73
CA ILE A 2 -5.51 7.13 -11.01
C ILE A 2 -5.98 7.97 -12.20
N ASP A 3 -5.76 9.29 -12.15
CA ASP A 3 -6.12 10.21 -13.23
C ASP A 3 -5.01 10.36 -14.27
N GLU A 4 -5.22 11.25 -15.25
CA GLU A 4 -4.26 11.50 -16.33
C GLU A 4 -2.95 12.16 -15.85
N LYS A 5 -2.96 12.77 -14.66
CA LYS A 5 -1.80 13.42 -14.03
C LYS A 5 -1.07 12.50 -13.05
N ASP A 6 -1.37 11.19 -13.08
CA ASP A 6 -0.83 10.20 -12.17
C ASP A 6 -1.16 10.44 -10.69
N ILE A 7 -2.29 11.10 -10.42
CA ILE A 7 -2.79 11.32 -9.06
C ILE A 7 -3.80 10.24 -8.68
N ILE A 8 -3.63 9.66 -7.49
CA ILE A 8 -4.54 8.65 -6.93
C ILE A 8 -5.81 9.35 -6.44
N THR A 9 -6.87 9.30 -7.25
CA THR A 9 -8.13 10.02 -6.97
C THR A 9 -9.12 9.22 -6.14
N ASP A 10 -9.04 7.88 -6.15
CA ASP A 10 -9.90 7.01 -5.35
C ASP A 10 -9.15 5.74 -4.96
N VAL A 11 -9.35 5.27 -3.74
CA VAL A 11 -8.71 4.08 -3.18
C VAL A 11 -9.75 3.29 -2.41
N LYS A 12 -9.84 2.00 -2.70
CA LYS A 12 -10.72 1.06 -2.01
C LYS A 12 -9.90 -0.15 -1.61
N PHE A 13 -10.24 -0.74 -0.47
CA PHE A 13 -9.62 -1.96 0.01
C PHE A 13 -10.70 -2.97 0.41
N LEU A 14 -10.35 -4.24 0.32
CA LEU A 14 -11.06 -5.34 0.94
C LEU A 14 -10.01 -6.20 1.62
N THR A 15 -10.21 -6.51 2.89
CA THR A 15 -9.24 -7.28 3.68
C THR A 15 -9.97 -8.26 4.60
N PHE A 16 -9.37 -9.43 4.79
CA PHE A 16 -9.83 -10.43 5.74
C PHE A 16 -8.75 -10.57 6.82
N GLY A 17 -9.10 -10.34 8.07
CA GLY A 17 -8.14 -10.42 9.17
C GLY A 17 -8.65 -9.78 10.45
N CYS A 18 -7.76 -9.69 11.44
CA CYS A 18 -8.07 -9.04 12.71
C CYS A 18 -8.24 -7.51 12.55
N GLY A 19 -8.77 -6.85 13.58
CA GLY A 19 -8.98 -5.39 13.57
C GLY A 19 -7.72 -4.58 13.21
N SER A 20 -6.52 -5.05 13.56
CA SER A 20 -5.25 -4.41 13.17
C SER A 20 -4.99 -4.47 11.67
N ALA A 21 -5.40 -5.53 10.99
CA ALA A 21 -5.31 -5.64 9.53
C ALA A 21 -6.27 -4.64 8.87
N ILE A 22 -7.52 -4.59 9.35
CA ILE A 22 -8.53 -3.63 8.87
C ILE A 22 -8.04 -2.19 9.07
N ALA A 23 -7.54 -1.85 10.27
CA ALA A 23 -7.03 -0.52 10.57
C ALA A 23 -5.80 -0.16 9.72
N SER A 24 -4.86 -1.09 9.53
CA SER A 24 -3.66 -0.86 8.71
C SER A 24 -4.00 -0.66 7.24
N SER A 25 -4.88 -1.50 6.66
CA SER A 25 -5.34 -1.34 5.28
C SER A 25 -6.09 -0.03 5.09
N SER A 26 -7.02 0.30 6.00
CA SER A 26 -7.76 1.56 5.97
C SER A 26 -6.83 2.77 5.99
N MET A 27 -5.90 2.82 6.95
CA MET A 27 -4.96 3.92 7.09
C MET A 27 -4.03 4.04 5.87
N ALA A 28 -3.54 2.92 5.34
CA ALA A 28 -2.73 2.93 4.13
C ALA A 28 -3.48 3.57 2.94
N THR A 29 -4.80 3.31 2.79
CA THR A 29 -5.58 3.97 1.74
C THR A 29 -5.70 5.48 1.91
N GLU A 30 -5.86 5.96 3.13
CA GLU A 30 -5.92 7.40 3.43
C GLU A 30 -4.56 8.08 3.21
N LEU A 31 -3.46 7.40 3.53
CA LEU A 31 -2.11 7.95 3.39
C LEU A 31 -1.66 8.14 1.93
N ILE A 32 -2.28 7.44 0.98
CA ILE A 32 -1.91 7.51 -0.45
C ILE A 32 -2.95 8.24 -1.32
N LYS A 33 -4.18 8.40 -0.83
CA LYS A 33 -5.23 9.11 -1.57
C LYS A 33 -4.82 10.59 -1.76
N GLY A 34 -4.98 11.08 -2.98
CA GLY A 34 -4.58 12.43 -3.38
C GLY A 34 -3.09 12.60 -3.69
N LYS A 35 -2.26 11.57 -3.48
CA LYS A 35 -0.83 11.60 -3.83
C LYS A 35 -0.59 11.13 -5.25
N SER A 36 0.56 11.51 -5.80
CA SER A 36 1.06 10.91 -7.04
C SER A 36 1.46 9.44 -6.83
N VAL A 37 1.51 8.67 -7.92
CA VAL A 37 2.00 7.28 -7.89
C VAL A 37 3.41 7.16 -7.33
N ASP A 38 4.31 8.10 -7.66
CA ASP A 38 5.70 8.11 -7.19
C ASP A 38 5.79 8.35 -5.67
N GLU A 39 4.95 9.25 -5.14
CA GLU A 39 4.86 9.46 -3.69
C GLU A 39 4.23 8.28 -2.96
N ALA A 40 3.25 7.62 -3.58
CA ALA A 40 2.57 6.48 -3.00
C ALA A 40 3.47 5.25 -2.87
N VAL A 41 4.43 5.06 -3.80
CA VAL A 41 5.46 4.01 -3.69
C VAL A 41 6.33 4.16 -2.44
N ALA A 42 6.55 5.40 -1.98
CA ALA A 42 7.33 5.69 -0.78
C ALA A 42 6.57 5.39 0.53
N LEU A 43 5.32 4.90 0.47
CA LEU A 43 4.62 4.42 1.66
C LEU A 43 5.43 3.28 2.31
N THR A 44 5.58 3.37 3.62
CA THR A 44 6.23 2.34 4.43
C THR A 44 5.31 1.87 5.55
N ASN A 45 5.52 0.65 6.03
CA ASN A 45 4.80 0.08 7.15
C ASN A 45 4.98 0.95 8.40
N LYS A 46 6.17 1.53 8.59
CA LYS A 46 6.48 2.47 9.69
C LYS A 46 5.57 3.69 9.65
N ALA A 47 5.36 4.29 8.48
CA ALA A 47 4.44 5.41 8.32
C ALA A 47 3.00 5.02 8.66
N VAL A 48 2.56 3.81 8.27
CA VAL A 48 1.23 3.28 8.65
C VAL A 48 1.12 3.09 10.17
N VAL A 49 2.14 2.50 10.81
CA VAL A 49 2.18 2.30 12.27
C VAL A 49 2.15 3.65 13.00
N GLU A 50 2.94 4.62 12.56
CA GLU A 50 2.99 5.96 13.16
C GLU A 50 1.66 6.69 13.01
N ALA A 51 1.02 6.61 11.84
CA ALA A 51 -0.30 7.21 11.61
C ALA A 51 -1.42 6.58 12.47
N LEU A 52 -1.25 5.32 12.88
CA LEU A 52 -2.16 4.65 13.82
C LEU A 52 -1.86 4.95 15.29
N GLY A 53 -0.82 5.74 15.60
CA GLY A 53 -0.36 5.98 16.97
C GLY A 53 0.42 4.81 17.57
N GLY A 54 0.89 3.88 16.73
CA GLY A 54 1.60 2.67 17.12
C GLY A 54 0.77 1.40 16.96
N LEU A 55 1.47 0.26 16.93
CA LEU A 55 0.88 -1.07 16.99
C LEU A 55 1.68 -1.93 17.97
N PRO A 56 1.04 -2.87 18.69
CA PRO A 56 1.76 -3.89 19.45
C PRO A 56 2.71 -4.67 18.54
N LYS A 57 3.90 -5.03 19.04
CA LYS A 57 4.95 -5.71 18.25
C LYS A 57 4.43 -6.92 17.46
N ALA A 58 3.56 -7.72 18.06
CA ALA A 58 2.95 -8.90 17.42
C ALA A 58 2.05 -8.58 16.22
N LYS A 59 1.58 -7.34 16.07
CA LYS A 59 0.65 -6.90 15.01
C LYS A 59 1.29 -6.00 13.96
N VAL A 60 2.59 -5.71 14.05
CA VAL A 60 3.31 -4.91 13.04
C VAL A 60 3.24 -5.55 11.65
N HIS A 61 3.15 -6.88 11.55
CA HIS A 61 2.98 -7.56 10.25
C HIS A 61 1.74 -7.06 9.47
N CYS A 62 0.67 -6.62 10.15
CA CYS A 62 -0.51 -6.05 9.50
C CYS A 62 -0.17 -4.77 8.71
N SER A 63 0.77 -3.96 9.22
CA SER A 63 1.26 -2.76 8.52
C SER A 63 2.15 -3.11 7.32
N VAL A 64 2.93 -4.19 7.43
CA VAL A 64 3.78 -4.68 6.33
C VAL A 64 2.90 -5.18 5.18
N LEU A 65 1.86 -5.94 5.49
CA LEU A 65 0.87 -6.38 4.51
C LEU A 65 0.18 -5.20 3.82
N ALA A 66 -0.17 -4.15 4.56
CA ALA A 66 -0.78 -2.96 3.97
C ALA A 66 0.18 -2.23 3.01
N GLU A 67 1.46 -2.08 3.37
CA GLU A 67 2.49 -1.54 2.49
C GLU A 67 2.65 -2.37 1.21
N GLN A 68 2.79 -3.70 1.36
CA GLN A 68 2.93 -4.62 0.24
C GLN A 68 1.71 -4.57 -0.69
N ALA A 69 0.50 -4.53 -0.14
CA ALA A 69 -0.72 -4.42 -0.94
C ALA A 69 -0.74 -3.14 -1.80
N VAL A 70 -0.28 -2.02 -1.26
CA VAL A 70 -0.15 -0.77 -2.02
C VAL A 70 0.90 -0.90 -3.12
N LYS A 71 2.09 -1.45 -2.81
CA LYS A 71 3.15 -1.65 -3.81
C LYS A 71 2.71 -2.60 -4.93
N SER A 72 2.03 -3.68 -4.60
CA SER A 72 1.44 -4.61 -5.57
C SER A 72 0.39 -3.94 -6.46
N ALA A 73 -0.47 -3.10 -5.90
CA ALA A 73 -1.46 -2.36 -6.69
C ALA A 73 -0.80 -1.34 -7.65
N LEU A 74 0.25 -0.64 -7.21
CA LEU A 74 1.01 0.28 -8.05
C LEU A 74 1.82 -0.46 -9.13
N TYR A 75 2.38 -1.62 -8.80
CA TYR A 75 3.05 -2.50 -9.76
C TYR A 75 2.08 -2.99 -10.84
N ASP A 76 0.90 -3.48 -10.46
CA ASP A 76 -0.15 -3.89 -11.40
C ASP A 76 -0.57 -2.72 -12.32
N TYR A 77 -0.72 -1.51 -11.76
CA TYR A 77 -0.98 -0.30 -12.55
C TYR A 77 0.14 0.01 -13.56
N SER A 78 1.40 -0.09 -13.14
CA SER A 78 2.58 0.08 -14.00
C SER A 78 2.57 -0.92 -15.16
N GLN A 79 2.31 -2.21 -14.88
CA GLN A 79 2.24 -3.25 -15.91
C GLN A 79 1.09 -2.99 -16.90
N LYS A 80 -0.09 -2.58 -16.43
CA LYS A 80 -1.27 -2.33 -17.28
C LYS A 80 -1.15 -1.09 -18.16
N THR A 81 -0.39 -0.09 -17.74
CA THR A 81 -0.26 1.19 -18.46
C THR A 81 1.07 1.34 -19.19
N GLY A 82 2.03 0.44 -18.96
CA GLY A 82 3.40 0.56 -19.46
C GLY A 82 4.19 1.71 -18.83
N LYS A 83 3.67 2.35 -17.78
CA LYS A 83 4.36 3.42 -17.05
C LYS A 83 5.44 2.83 -16.17
N GLN A 84 6.63 3.42 -16.17
CA GLN A 84 7.68 3.09 -15.21
C GLN A 84 7.47 3.91 -13.93
N ILE A 85 7.33 3.24 -12.80
CA ILE A 85 7.23 3.88 -11.49
C ILE A 85 8.52 3.62 -10.74
N LYS A 86 9.17 4.70 -10.28
CA LYS A 86 10.47 4.60 -9.62
C LYS A 86 10.34 3.95 -8.25
N GLY A 87 11.23 3.01 -7.92
CA GLY A 87 11.26 2.33 -6.62
C GLY A 87 10.51 0.98 -6.56
N ILE A 88 9.85 0.56 -7.63
CA ILE A 88 9.22 -0.77 -7.75
C ILE A 88 9.60 -1.49 -9.06
N GLU A 89 10.69 -1.09 -9.73
CA GLU A 89 11.10 -1.61 -11.03
C GLU A 89 11.40 -3.12 -10.99
N ASN A 90 11.92 -3.59 -9.86
CA ASN A 90 12.22 -5.00 -9.60
C ASN A 90 11.31 -5.61 -8.53
N TYR A 91 10.19 -4.95 -8.22
CA TYR A 91 9.25 -5.46 -7.23
C TYR A 91 8.61 -6.74 -7.78
N LYS A 92 8.83 -7.84 -7.06
CA LYS A 92 8.17 -9.12 -7.33
C LYS A 92 7.10 -9.31 -6.26
N PRO A 93 5.81 -9.18 -6.60
CA PRO A 93 4.77 -9.67 -5.73
C PRO A 93 4.89 -11.20 -5.69
N GLU A 94 5.59 -11.74 -4.69
CA GLU A 94 5.63 -13.18 -4.41
C GLU A 94 4.31 -13.60 -3.73
N ASP A 95 3.75 -14.71 -4.23
CA ASP A 95 2.47 -15.35 -3.84
C ASP A 95 2.58 -16.08 -2.47
N PRO A 96 1.49 -16.54 -1.85
CA PRO A 96 0.94 -16.01 -0.60
C PRO A 96 1.28 -16.88 0.63
N HIS A 97 1.36 -16.25 1.80
CA HIS A 97 1.35 -16.86 3.13
C HIS A 97 2.56 -17.70 3.58
N GLU A 98 3.51 -17.03 4.24
CA GLU A 98 3.96 -17.50 5.56
C GLU A 98 4.03 -16.29 6.51
N HIS A 99 2.98 -16.10 7.30
CA HIS A 99 2.98 -15.24 8.48
C HIS A 99 2.41 -16.03 9.65
#